data_AF-M2WDY8-F1
#
_entry.id   AF-M2WDY8-F1
#
_cell.length_a   1.000
_cell.length_b   1.000
_cell.length_c   1.000
_cell.angle_alpha   90.00
_cell.angle_beta   90.00
_cell.angle_gamma   90.00
#
_symmetry.space_group_name_H-M   'P 1'
#
loop_
_entity.id
_entity.type
_entity.pdbx_description
1 polymer ?
#
loop_
_entity_poly.entity_id
_entity_poly.type
_entity_poly.pdbx_seq_one_letter_code
_entity_poly.pdbx_strand_id
1 'polypeptide(L)'
;MTDALPPSPTADLELRHDTAAHAFQALDGGRVVGEAHYTPYETDGRSQRIFDHTLTQPSHRGRGVADRLVSWAIAETVAEGIEPQATCWYVQGWLREHPEALRG
;
A
#
# COMPACT_ATOMS: atom_id res chain seq x y z
N MET A 1 -23.18 0.33 -28.90
CA MET A 1 -21.75 0.68 -28.78
C MET A 1 -21.45 0.90 -27.32
N THR A 2 -21.38 -0.18 -26.53
CA THR A 2 -20.93 -0.08 -25.13
C THR A 2 -19.66 -0.88 -25.05
N ASP A 3 -18.53 -0.20 -25.19
CA ASP A 3 -17.23 -0.73 -24.79
C ASP A 3 -17.21 -0.63 -23.26
N ALA A 4 -17.75 -1.66 -22.60
CA ALA A 4 -17.52 -1.83 -21.17
C ALA A 4 -16.06 -2.27 -21.06
N LEU A 5 -15.18 -1.31 -20.78
CA LEU A 5 -13.81 -1.59 -20.39
C LEU A 5 -13.86 -2.72 -19.35
N PRO A 6 -13.16 -3.86 -19.54
CA PRO A 6 -13.16 -4.92 -18.55
C PRO A 6 -12.78 -4.31 -17.19
N PRO A 7 -13.36 -4.80 -16.07
CA PRO A 7 -12.97 -4.30 -14.76
C PRO A 7 -11.45 -4.40 -14.66
N SER A 8 -10.81 -3.29 -14.29
CA SER A 8 -9.37 -3.26 -14.11
C SER A 8 -8.97 -4.45 -13.23
N PRO A 9 -7.92 -5.22 -13.57
CA PRO A 9 -7.54 -6.43 -12.83
C PRO A 9 -7.19 -6.15 -11.36
N THR A 10 -7.04 -4.89 -10.99
CA THR A 10 -6.90 -4.43 -9.62
C THR A 10 -8.19 -4.07 -8.93
N ALA A 11 -9.30 -3.77 -9.61
CA ALA A 11 -10.55 -3.26 -9.01
C ALA A 11 -11.19 -4.25 -8.02
N ASP A 12 -11.04 -5.55 -8.29
CA ASP A 12 -11.63 -6.62 -7.48
C ASP A 12 -10.75 -7.03 -6.28
N LEU A 13 -9.60 -6.37 -6.08
CA LEU A 13 -8.77 -6.65 -4.89
C LEU A 13 -9.46 -6.12 -3.63
N GLU A 14 -9.55 -7.00 -2.64
CA GLU A 14 -9.86 -6.63 -1.26
C GLU A 14 -8.59 -6.09 -0.60
N LEU A 15 -8.67 -4.90 -0.02
CA LEU A 15 -7.56 -4.30 0.73
C LEU A 15 -7.83 -4.46 2.22
N ARG A 16 -6.82 -4.93 2.96
CA ARG A 16 -6.92 -5.22 4.39
C ARG A 16 -5.72 -4.69 5.14
N HIS A 17 -5.95 -4.11 6.31
CA HIS A 17 -4.89 -3.72 7.24
C HIS A 17 -4.84 -4.73 8.37
N ASP A 18 -3.82 -5.58 8.36
CA ASP A 18 -3.51 -6.51 9.44
C ASP A 18 -2.57 -5.83 10.43
N THR A 19 -3.16 -5.13 11.40
CA THR A 19 -2.42 -4.38 12.42
C THR A 19 -1.57 -5.28 13.30
N ALA A 20 -1.98 -6.54 13.52
CA ALA A 20 -1.23 -7.52 14.30
C ALA A 20 0.04 -8.00 13.58
N ALA A 21 -0.03 -8.11 12.24
CA ALA A 21 1.11 -8.45 11.39
C ALA A 21 1.93 -7.22 10.94
N HIS A 22 1.49 -6.00 11.32
CA HIS A 22 2.01 -4.73 10.82
C HIS A 22 2.12 -4.72 9.28
N ALA A 23 1.04 -5.12 8.61
CA ALA A 23 1.01 -5.28 7.18
C ALA A 23 -0.31 -4.79 6.57
N PHE A 24 -0.21 -4.11 5.43
CA PHE A 24 -1.33 -3.90 4.53
C PHE A 24 -1.28 -4.99 3.45
N GLN A 25 -2.43 -5.56 3.12
CA GLN A 25 -2.53 -6.70 2.22
C GLN A 25 -3.56 -6.43 1.12
N ALA A 26 -3.23 -6.87 -0.08
CA ALA A 26 -4.17 -6.98 -1.19
C ALA A 26 -4.53 -8.45 -1.37
N LEU A 27 -5.81 -8.78 -1.39
CA LEU A 27 -6.34 -10.12 -1.57
C LEU A 27 -7.12 -10.22 -2.88
N ASP A 28 -6.90 -11.29 -3.63
CA ASP A 28 -7.70 -11.68 -4.78
C ASP A 28 -8.41 -13.00 -4.45
N GLY A 29 -9.74 -12.99 -4.40
CA GLY A 29 -10.53 -14.15 -4.01
C GLY A 29 -10.15 -14.73 -2.63
N GLY A 30 -9.77 -13.87 -1.68
CA GLY A 30 -9.33 -14.27 -0.33
C GLY A 30 -7.88 -14.77 -0.23
N ARG A 31 -7.13 -14.82 -1.33
CA ARG A 31 -5.69 -15.11 -1.33
C ARG A 31 -4.91 -13.81 -1.29
N VAL A 32 -3.98 -13.67 -0.34
CA VAL A 32 -3.03 -12.54 -0.34
C VAL A 32 -2.19 -12.60 -1.61
N VAL A 33 -2.20 -11.52 -2.39
CA VAL A 33 -1.44 -11.35 -3.65
C VAL A 33 -0.46 -10.18 -3.61
N GLY A 34 -0.61 -9.29 -2.64
CA GLY A 34 0.35 -8.22 -2.35
C GLY A 34 0.39 -7.88 -0.87
N GLU A 35 1.55 -7.44 -0.41
CA GLU A 35 1.81 -7.06 0.98
C GLU A 35 2.68 -5.81 1.05
N ALA A 36 2.40 -4.91 1.99
CA ALA A 36 3.22 -3.78 2.35
C ALA A 36 3.39 -3.78 3.88
N HIS A 37 4.56 -4.20 4.34
CA HIS A 37 4.90 -4.27 5.75
C HIS A 37 5.46 -2.94 6.23
N TYR A 38 5.21 -2.65 7.50
CA TYR A 38 5.77 -1.50 8.17
C TYR A 38 6.26 -1.84 9.58
N THR A 39 7.17 -1.03 10.06
CA THR A 39 7.59 -1.00 11.47
C THR A 39 7.02 0.25 12.14
N PRO A 40 6.20 0.12 13.21
CA PRO A 40 5.80 1.27 14.02
C PRO A 40 7.01 1.92 14.69
N TYR A 41 7.06 3.24 14.72
CA TYR A 41 8.13 3.98 15.37
C TYR A 41 7.59 5.26 16.00
N GLU A 42 8.07 5.60 17.20
CA GLU A 42 7.64 6.79 17.94
C GLU A 42 8.86 7.70 18.14
N THR A 43 8.75 8.97 17.73
CA THR A 43 9.84 9.93 17.87
C THR A 43 9.32 11.34 18.11
N ASP A 44 9.89 12.04 19.10
CA ASP A 44 9.52 13.42 19.46
C ASP A 44 8.00 13.63 19.63
N GLY A 45 7.30 12.63 20.18
CA GLY A 45 5.85 12.67 20.36
C GLY A 45 5.04 12.53 19.06
N ARG A 46 5.66 12.03 17.98
CA ARG A 46 5.01 11.72 16.70
C ARG A 46 5.12 10.23 16.40
N SER A 47 3.98 9.65 16.01
CA SER A 47 3.90 8.29 15.51
C SER A 47 4.30 8.23 14.04
N GLN A 48 5.08 7.21 13.69
CA GLN A 48 5.53 6.91 12.34
C GLN A 48 5.25 5.45 11.98
N ARG A 49 5.00 5.20 10.69
CA ARG A 49 5.04 3.85 10.10
C ARG A 49 6.13 3.81 9.04
N ILE A 50 7.17 3.03 9.31
CA ILE A 50 8.30 2.88 8.38
C ILE A 50 8.00 1.69 7.47
N PHE A 51 7.57 1.95 6.24
CA PHE A 51 7.37 0.93 5.21
C PHE A 51 8.71 0.35 4.76
N ASP A 52 9.01 -0.86 5.22
CA ASP A 52 10.32 -1.50 5.06
C ASP A 52 10.33 -2.63 4.02
N HIS A 53 9.17 -3.19 3.71
CA HIS A 53 9.07 -4.28 2.74
C HIS A 53 7.76 -4.23 1.95
N THR A 54 7.85 -4.50 0.65
CA THR A 54 6.69 -4.71 -0.21
C THR A 54 6.88 -5.96 -1.05
N LEU A 55 5.82 -6.76 -1.18
CA LEU A 55 5.80 -7.96 -2.01
C LEU A 55 4.58 -7.95 -2.92
N THR A 56 4.75 -8.41 -4.15
CA THR A 56 3.64 -8.78 -5.04
C THR A 56 3.92 -10.16 -5.59
N GLN A 57 2.93 -11.05 -5.47
CA GLN A 57 3.03 -12.41 -5.99
C GLN A 57 3.39 -12.39 -7.48
N PRO A 58 4.33 -13.24 -7.94
CA PRO A 58 4.78 -13.22 -9.35
C PRO A 58 3.64 -13.28 -10.38
N SER A 59 2.58 -14.04 -10.09
CA SER A 59 1.38 -14.18 -10.92
C SER A 59 0.55 -12.89 -11.06
N HIS A 60 0.75 -11.92 -10.17
CA HIS A 60 0.00 -10.66 -10.09
C HIS A 60 0.86 -9.42 -10.35
N ARG A 61 2.16 -9.60 -10.68
CA ARG A 61 3.04 -8.50 -11.09
C ARG A 61 2.59 -7.90 -12.42
N GLY A 62 2.88 -6.63 -12.63
CA GLY A 62 2.51 -5.90 -13.85
C GLY A 62 1.02 -5.55 -13.97
N ARG A 63 0.23 -5.78 -12.92
CA ARG A 63 -1.22 -5.52 -12.91
C ARG A 63 -1.62 -4.29 -12.10
N GLY A 64 -0.66 -3.57 -11.49
CA GLY A 64 -0.92 -2.41 -10.63
C GLY A 64 -1.23 -2.74 -9.17
N VAL A 65 -1.05 -3.99 -8.72
CA VAL A 65 -1.32 -4.39 -7.32
C VAL A 65 -0.50 -3.58 -6.32
N ALA A 66 0.80 -3.45 -6.56
CA ALA A 66 1.71 -2.74 -5.66
C ALA A 66 1.36 -1.26 -5.54
N ASP A 67 1.02 -0.61 -6.66
CA ASP A 67 0.60 0.79 -6.70
C ASP A 67 -0.69 1.00 -5.91
N ARG A 68 -1.74 0.22 -6.20
CA ARG A 68 -3.02 0.30 -5.46
C ARG A 68 -2.84 0.06 -3.97
N LEU A 69 -2.04 -0.94 -3.59
CA LEU A 69 -1.81 -1.30 -2.20
C LEU A 69 -1.03 -0.22 -1.44
N VAL A 70 0.08 0.27 -2.01
CA VAL A 70 0.91 1.30 -1.37
C VAL A 70 0.16 2.62 -1.29
N SER A 71 -0.54 3.02 -2.35
CA SER A 71 -1.39 4.22 -2.36
C SER A 71 -2.39 4.21 -1.20
N TRP A 72 -3.10 3.10 -1.03
CA TRP A 72 -4.06 2.93 0.07
C TRP A 72 -3.37 2.90 1.45
N ALA A 73 -2.26 2.18 1.59
CA ALA A 73 -1.54 2.08 2.85
C ALA A 73 -0.99 3.45 3.34
N ILE A 74 -0.50 4.28 2.41
CA ILE A 74 -0.06 5.65 2.70
C ILE A 74 -1.25 6.52 3.09
N ALA A 75 -2.35 6.45 2.33
CA ALA A 75 -3.56 7.24 2.62
C ALA A 75 -4.15 6.91 4.00
N GLU A 76 -4.30 5.64 4.36
CA GLU A 76 -4.77 5.22 5.69
C GLU A 76 -3.82 5.73 6.79
N THR A 77 -2.51 5.59 6.58
CA THR A 77 -1.51 6.05 7.55
C THR A 77 -1.61 7.55 7.81
N VAL A 78 -1.73 8.36 6.74
CA VAL A 78 -1.93 9.82 6.85
C VAL A 78 -3.27 10.16 7.50
N ALA A 79 -4.35 9.45 7.15
CA ALA A 79 -5.68 9.66 7.74
C ALA A 79 -5.72 9.38 9.26
N GLU A 80 -4.88 8.46 9.72
CA GLU A 80 -4.68 8.17 11.16
C GLU A 80 -3.81 9.21 11.88
N GLY A 81 -3.30 10.23 11.17
CA GLY A 81 -2.38 11.23 11.73
C GLY A 81 -0.99 10.67 12.02
N ILE A 82 -0.66 9.50 11.45
CA ILE A 82 0.64 8.85 11.58
C ILE A 82 1.49 9.24 10.36
N GLU A 83 2.76 9.54 10.59
CA GLU A 83 3.65 9.94 9.51
C GLU A 83 4.18 8.70 8.76
N PRO A 84 3.88 8.54 7.46
CA PRO A 84 4.45 7.47 6.66
C PRO A 84 5.92 7.77 6.33
N GLN A 85 6.78 6.80 6.56
CA GLN A 85 8.20 6.81 6.20
C GLN A 85 8.52 5.55 5.39
N ALA A 86 9.63 5.52 4.67
CA ALA A 86 9.98 4.35 3.84
C ALA A 86 11.48 4.08 3.79
N THR A 87 11.84 2.82 4.02
CA THR A 87 13.18 2.26 3.72
C THR A 87 13.11 1.28 2.55
N CYS A 88 11.92 0.75 2.24
CA CYS A 88 11.70 -0.02 1.02
C CYS A 88 11.94 0.85 -0.23
N TRP A 89 12.84 0.41 -1.11
CA TRP A 89 13.17 1.14 -2.33
C TRP A 89 11.95 1.41 -3.22
N TYR A 90 10.97 0.50 -3.24
CA TYR A 90 9.76 0.63 -4.04
C TYR A 90 8.87 1.75 -3.50
N VAL A 91 8.59 1.74 -2.20
CA VAL A 91 7.76 2.78 -1.55
C VAL A 91 8.46 4.13 -1.58
N GLN A 92 9.79 4.17 -1.43
CA GLN A 92 10.57 5.40 -1.64
C GLN A 92 10.43 5.93 -3.07
N GLY A 93 10.47 5.05 -4.07
CA GLY A 93 10.20 5.41 -5.47
C GLY A 93 8.81 5.98 -5.65
N TRP A 94 7.81 5.27 -5.15
CA TRP A 94 6.42 5.66 -5.21
C TRP A 94 6.16 7.02 -4.56
N LEU A 95 6.69 7.28 -3.36
CA LEU A 95 6.55 8.58 -2.68
C LEU A 95 7.22 9.75 -3.41
N ARG A 96 8.31 9.49 -4.15
CA ARG A 96 8.93 10.53 -4.99
C ARG A 96 8.07 10.86 -6.21
N GLU A 97 7.36 9.88 -6.74
CA GLU A 97 6.43 10.04 -7.86
C GLU A 97 5.09 10.65 -7.41
N HIS A 98 4.70 10.42 -6.15
CA HIS A 98 3.44 10.84 -5.53
C HIS A 98 3.64 11.67 -4.25
N PRO A 99 4.35 12.81 -4.28
CA PRO A 99 4.55 13.64 -3.09
C PRO A 99 3.24 14.21 -2.53
N GLU A 100 2.19 14.33 -3.35
CA GLU A 100 0.85 14.74 -2.94
C GLU A 100 0.18 13.75 -1.99
N ALA A 101 0.56 12.47 -2.01
CA ALA A 101 -0.02 11.45 -1.13
C ALA A 101 0.31 11.68 0.35
N LEU A 102 1.31 12.51 0.65
CA LEU A 102 1.67 12.91 2.00
C LEU A 102 0.84 14.10 2.53
N ARG A 103 0.00 14.69 1.67
CA ARG A 103 -0.86 15.82 2.01
C ARG A 103 -2.27 15.28 2.27
N GLY A 104 -2.56 14.99 3.53
CA GLY A 104 -3.93 14.72 4.02
C GLY A 104 -4.82 15.95 3.95
#